data_AF-A0A7W1AHM4-F1
#
_entry.id   AF-A0A7W1AHM4-F1
#
_cell.length_a   1.000
_cell.length_b   1.000
_cell.length_c   1.000
_cell.angle_alpha   90.00
_cell.angle_beta   90.00
_cell.angle_gamma   90.00
#
_symmetry.space_group_name_H-M   'P 1'
#
loop_
_entity.id
_entity.type
_entity.pdbx_description
1 polymer ?
#
loop_
_entity_poly.entity_id
_entity_poly.type
_entity_poly.pdbx_seq_one_letter_code
_entity_poly.pdbx_strand_id
1 'polypeptide(L)'
;ARYGRIWELSIRGAHRDEAAAFEQEVDGILVRRYDRTPATVLAEVLPSQLALAEVGFEPHRCIHASGPVKATLPAGTLVGYAGIADIFTRRENRAAGKLDVEIGGKVVASIAPGVDDGWVRFETKIPAGEVTFVSSARPVCFAAEVRE
;
A
#
# COMPACT_ATOMS: atom_id res chain seq x y z
N ALA A 1 10.44 -1.32 7.78
CA ALA A 1 9.03 -1.69 7.56
C ALA A 1 8.40 -2.05 8.90
N ARG A 2 7.07 -1.94 9.08
CA ARG A 2 6.43 -1.92 10.42
C ARG A 2 6.87 -3.07 11.34
N TYR A 3 6.87 -4.29 10.82
CA TYR A 3 7.26 -5.47 11.60
C TYR A 3 8.72 -5.84 11.34
N GLY A 4 9.49 -6.06 12.41
CA GLY A 4 10.88 -6.48 12.30
C GLY A 4 11.07 -7.95 11.91
N ARG A 5 9.99 -8.74 11.97
CA ARG A 5 9.96 -10.13 11.51
C ARG A 5 8.69 -10.37 10.71
N ILE A 6 8.83 -10.90 9.50
CA ILE A 6 7.70 -11.33 8.66
C ILE A 6 7.85 -12.81 8.37
N TRP A 7 6.73 -13.51 8.33
CA TRP A 7 6.64 -14.83 7.73
C TRP A 7 5.84 -14.76 6.43
N GLU A 8 6.40 -15.27 5.34
CA GLU A 8 5.75 -15.42 4.05
C GLU A 8 5.43 -16.89 3.81
N LEU A 9 4.22 -17.14 3.32
CA LEU A 9 3.79 -18.45 2.82
C LEU A 9 3.54 -18.32 1.32
N SER A 10 4.32 -19.02 0.52
CA SER A 10 4.22 -18.99 -0.93
C SER A 10 3.74 -20.34 -1.47
N ILE A 11 2.75 -20.28 -2.35
CA ILE A 11 2.30 -21.42 -3.14
C ILE A 11 2.52 -21.03 -4.61
N ARG A 12 3.15 -21.90 -5.40
CA ARG A 12 3.46 -21.68 -6.83
C ARG A 12 4.45 -20.55 -7.12
N GLY A 13 5.41 -20.31 -6.23
CA GLY A 13 6.60 -19.51 -6.52
C GLY A 13 6.42 -17.99 -6.47
N ALA A 14 5.26 -17.46 -6.07
CA ALA A 14 5.11 -16.03 -5.80
C ALA A 14 5.96 -15.64 -4.58
N HIS A 15 6.90 -14.71 -4.72
CA HIS A 15 7.81 -14.35 -3.63
C HIS A 15 8.19 -12.89 -3.68
N ARG A 16 8.56 -12.33 -2.52
CA ARG A 16 9.25 -11.05 -2.45
C ARG A 16 10.66 -11.19 -3.03
N ASP A 17 11.09 -10.18 -3.76
CA ASP A 17 12.47 -10.02 -4.22
C ASP A 17 13.34 -9.49 -3.06
N GLU A 18 13.49 -10.31 -2.02
CA GLU A 18 14.24 -10.04 -0.80
C GLU A 18 14.92 -11.35 -0.34
N ALA A 19 16.12 -11.27 0.24
CA ALA A 19 16.79 -12.44 0.78
C ALA A 19 16.14 -12.87 2.10
N ALA A 20 15.69 -14.12 2.18
CA ALA A 20 15.10 -14.66 3.39
C ALA A 20 16.17 -14.98 4.44
N ALA A 21 15.91 -14.64 5.70
CA ALA A 21 16.72 -15.05 6.85
C ALA A 21 16.49 -16.53 7.23
N PHE A 22 15.39 -17.11 6.75
CA PHE A 22 15.05 -18.52 6.87
C PHE A 22 14.17 -18.91 5.68
N GLU A 23 14.39 -20.09 5.11
CA GLU A 23 13.58 -20.65 4.03
C GLU A 23 13.45 -22.16 4.22
N GLN A 24 12.21 -22.67 4.11
CA GLN A 24 11.92 -24.10 4.16
C GLN A 24 10.66 -24.42 3.34
N GLU A 25 10.70 -25.50 2.57
CA GLU A 25 9.50 -26.06 1.93
C GLU A 25 8.81 -27.09 2.84
N VAL A 26 7.49 -26.98 2.98
CA VAL A 26 6.62 -27.90 3.72
C VAL A 26 5.41 -28.22 2.85
N ASP A 27 5.27 -29.46 2.42
CA ASP A 27 4.14 -29.94 1.60
C ASP A 27 3.86 -29.06 0.34
N GLY A 28 4.92 -28.62 -0.34
CA GLY A 28 4.82 -27.75 -1.52
C GLY A 28 4.48 -26.28 -1.22
N ILE A 29 4.46 -25.90 0.06
CA ILE A 29 4.36 -24.50 0.53
C ILE A 29 5.76 -24.05 0.93
N LEU A 30 6.21 -22.97 0.32
CA LEU A 30 7.49 -22.37 0.68
C LEU A 30 7.28 -21.36 1.81
N VAL A 31 7.87 -21.65 2.96
CA VAL A 31 7.81 -20.84 4.18
C VAL A 31 9.10 -20.04 4.29
N ARG A 32 8.99 -18.72 4.31
CA ARG A 32 10.14 -17.82 4.47
C ARG A 32 9.99 -16.92 5.67
N ARG A 33 11.11 -16.59 6.31
CA ARG A 33 11.19 -15.52 7.31
C ARG A 33 12.09 -14.42 6.81
N TYR A 34 11.63 -13.19 6.95
CA TYR A 34 12.43 -12.00 6.70
C TYR A 34 12.62 -11.27 8.03
N ASP A 35 13.87 -11.03 8.42
CA ASP A 35 14.22 -10.23 9.59
C ASP A 35 14.76 -8.88 9.12
N ARG A 36 14.23 -7.79 9.69
CA ARG A 36 14.54 -6.42 9.29
C ARG A 36 14.44 -5.48 10.49
N THR A 37 15.10 -4.33 10.41
CA THR A 37 14.88 -3.27 11.40
C THR A 37 13.43 -2.76 11.28
N PRO A 38 12.62 -2.81 12.36
CA PRO A 38 11.28 -2.26 12.33
C PRO A 38 11.34 -0.75 12.12
N ALA A 39 10.42 -0.21 11.34
CA ALA A 39 10.30 1.24 11.20
C ALA A 39 9.48 1.82 12.35
N THR A 40 9.91 2.96 12.89
CA THR A 40 9.06 3.78 13.77
C THR A 40 7.94 4.37 12.93
N VAL A 41 6.68 4.05 13.27
CA VAL A 41 5.50 4.62 12.62
C VAL A 41 5.07 5.85 13.41
N LEU A 42 5.15 7.01 12.79
CA LEU A 42 4.74 8.29 13.38
C LEU A 42 3.23 8.52 13.28
N ALA A 43 2.62 8.08 12.18
CA ALA A 43 1.17 8.19 11.97
C ALA A 43 0.68 7.16 10.94
N GLU A 44 -0.49 6.58 11.15
CA GLU A 44 -1.21 5.88 10.09
C GLU A 44 -2.12 6.87 9.35
N VAL A 45 -2.21 6.76 8.03
CA VAL A 45 -3.19 7.52 7.24
C VAL A 45 -4.54 6.84 7.45
N LEU A 46 -5.24 7.24 8.50
CA LEU A 46 -6.59 6.80 8.83
C LEU A 46 -7.49 8.05 8.92
N PRO A 47 -8.09 8.50 7.81
CA PRO A 47 -9.03 9.60 7.87
C PRO A 47 -10.22 9.20 8.73
N SER A 48 -10.50 10.00 9.75
CA SER A 48 -11.50 9.75 10.81
C SER A 48 -12.95 9.61 10.33
N GLN A 49 -13.20 9.74 9.02
CA GLN A 49 -14.53 9.78 8.40
C GLN A 49 -14.68 8.87 7.18
N LEU A 50 -13.68 8.08 6.77
CA LEU A 50 -13.83 7.19 5.63
C LEU A 50 -14.11 5.75 6.06
N ALA A 51 -15.05 5.13 5.35
CA ALA A 51 -15.27 3.70 5.42
C ALA A 51 -14.02 2.98 4.89
N LEU A 52 -13.41 2.17 5.76
CA LEU A 52 -12.34 1.28 5.36
C LEU A 52 -12.95 0.06 4.68
N ALA A 53 -12.49 -0.25 3.47
CA ALA A 53 -12.86 -1.47 2.77
C ALA A 53 -11.98 -2.62 3.26
N GLU A 54 -12.61 -3.76 3.55
CA GLU A 54 -11.88 -5.01 3.79
C GLU A 54 -11.43 -5.60 2.46
N VAL A 55 -10.19 -6.09 2.42
CA VAL A 55 -9.58 -6.70 1.23
C VAL A 55 -8.92 -8.02 1.62
N GLY A 56 -9.00 -9.00 0.71
CA GLY A 56 -8.51 -10.36 0.97
C GLY A 56 -6.98 -10.52 1.09
N PHE A 57 -6.22 -9.44 0.84
CA PHE A 57 -4.75 -9.42 0.84
C PHE A 57 -4.25 -8.20 1.62
N GLU A 58 -3.01 -8.26 2.13
CA GLU A 58 -2.35 -7.10 2.78
C GLU A 58 -2.52 -5.84 1.90
N PRO A 59 -2.98 -4.69 2.43
CA PRO A 59 -3.06 -4.29 3.84
C PRO A 59 -4.30 -4.77 4.64
N HIS A 60 -5.15 -5.65 4.09
CA HIS A 60 -6.43 -6.14 4.67
C HIS A 60 -7.52 -5.10 4.90
N ARG A 61 -7.13 -3.85 5.13
CA ARG A 61 -8.01 -2.68 5.18
C ARG A 61 -7.40 -1.58 4.35
N CYS A 62 -8.22 -0.93 3.54
CA CYS A 62 -7.77 0.16 2.70
C CYS A 62 -8.81 1.26 2.61
N ILE A 63 -8.33 2.46 2.33
CA ILE A 63 -9.17 3.62 2.03
C ILE A 63 -9.58 3.52 0.57
N HIS A 64 -10.88 3.41 0.33
CA HIS A 64 -11.42 3.46 -1.01
C HIS A 64 -11.56 4.93 -1.43
N ALA A 65 -10.67 5.38 -2.32
CA ALA A 65 -10.69 6.74 -2.84
C ALA A 65 -11.54 6.81 -4.10
N SER A 66 -12.77 7.30 -3.98
CA SER A 66 -13.61 7.72 -5.12
C SER A 66 -13.49 9.22 -5.42
N GLY A 67 -12.62 9.93 -4.70
CA GLY A 67 -12.34 11.35 -4.80
C GLY A 67 -11.15 11.74 -3.90
N PRO A 68 -10.83 13.03 -3.77
CA PRO A 68 -9.72 13.49 -2.95
C PRO A 68 -9.88 13.12 -1.47
N VAL A 69 -8.87 12.47 -0.90
CA VAL A 69 -8.78 12.15 0.53
C VAL A 69 -7.72 13.03 1.17
N LYS A 70 -8.07 13.77 2.22
CA LYS A 70 -7.16 14.67 2.91
C LYS A 70 -6.77 14.09 4.28
N ALA A 71 -5.50 14.24 4.65
CA ALA A 71 -5.00 13.89 5.97
C ALA A 71 -3.98 14.92 6.45
N THR A 72 -4.05 15.31 7.72
CA THR A 72 -3.00 16.10 8.37
C THR A 72 -1.98 15.15 8.97
N LEU A 73 -0.73 15.24 8.53
CA LEU A 73 0.32 14.28 8.84
C LEU A 73 1.56 14.97 9.43
N PRO A 74 2.34 14.28 10.28
CA PRO A 74 3.65 14.76 10.71
C PRO A 74 4.65 14.72 9.54
N ALA A 75 5.77 15.44 9.71
CA ALA A 75 6.89 15.33 8.78
C ALA A 75 7.51 13.92 8.87
N GLY A 76 7.98 13.40 7.74
CA GLY A 76 8.64 12.09 7.69
C GLY A 76 8.62 11.47 6.30
N THR A 77 8.78 10.16 6.26
CA THR A 77 8.69 9.36 5.04
C THR A 77 7.32 8.71 4.94
N LEU A 78 6.50 9.16 3.99
CA LEU A 78 5.22 8.54 3.67
C LEU A 78 5.47 7.27 2.87
N VAL A 79 5.05 6.13 3.41
CA VAL A 79 5.10 4.82 2.73
C VAL A 79 3.68 4.30 2.59
N GLY A 80 3.34 3.81 1.41
CA GLY A 80 2.03 3.22 1.19
C GLY A 80 1.98 2.21 0.06
N TYR A 81 0.79 1.67 -0.12
CA TYR A 81 0.44 0.71 -1.15
C TYR A 81 -0.89 1.13 -1.76
N ALA A 82 -0.99 1.01 -3.09
CA ALA A 82 -2.21 1.29 -3.84
C ALA A 82 -2.55 0.10 -4.74
N GLY A 83 -3.83 -0.24 -4.83
CA GLY A 83 -4.30 -1.38 -5.61
C GLY A 83 -5.75 -1.24 -6.02
N ILE A 84 -6.17 -2.08 -6.96
CA ILE A 84 -7.57 -2.19 -7.40
C ILE A 84 -8.23 -3.24 -6.51
N ALA A 85 -9.10 -2.85 -5.59
CA ALA A 85 -9.61 -3.74 -4.53
C ALA A 85 -10.48 -4.91 -5.05
N ASP A 86 -11.21 -4.73 -6.14
CA ASP A 86 -12.25 -5.67 -6.57
C ASP A 86 -11.88 -6.43 -7.86
N ILE A 87 -11.92 -7.77 -7.79
CA ILE A 87 -11.66 -8.69 -8.89
C ILE A 87 -12.71 -8.62 -10.00
N PHE A 88 -13.97 -8.29 -9.67
CA PHE A 88 -15.02 -8.11 -10.68
C PHE A 88 -14.76 -6.83 -11.47
N THR A 89 -14.48 -5.72 -10.76
CA THR A 89 -14.09 -4.46 -11.41
C THR A 89 -12.77 -4.58 -12.21
N ARG A 90 -11.86 -5.50 -11.85
CA ARG A 90 -10.65 -5.83 -12.65
C ARG A 90 -10.97 -6.57 -13.95
N ARG A 91 -11.97 -7.45 -13.94
CA ARG A 91 -12.35 -8.27 -15.09
C ARG A 91 -13.07 -7.46 -16.17
N GLU A 92 -13.93 -6.54 -15.76
CA GLU A 92 -14.78 -5.74 -16.66
C GLU A 92 -14.07 -4.50 -17.21
N ASN A 93 -13.15 -3.93 -16.44
CA ASN A 93 -12.36 -2.77 -16.86
C ASN A 93 -10.88 -3.07 -16.63
N ARG A 94 -10.13 -3.19 -17.73
CA ARG A 94 -8.69 -3.49 -17.71
C ARG A 94 -7.79 -2.25 -17.66
N ALA A 95 -8.34 -1.04 -17.57
CA ALA A 95 -7.55 0.17 -17.43
C ALA A 95 -6.90 0.24 -16.03
N ALA A 96 -5.68 0.77 -15.98
CA ALA A 96 -4.97 1.04 -14.74
C ALA A 96 -5.73 2.03 -13.85
N GLY A 97 -5.57 1.89 -12.53
CA GLY A 97 -5.92 2.93 -11.58
C GLY A 97 -4.87 4.05 -11.58
N LYS A 98 -5.21 5.19 -10.97
CA LYS A 98 -4.21 6.21 -10.65
C LYS A 98 -4.46 6.79 -9.27
N LEU A 99 -3.39 6.95 -8.50
CA LEU A 99 -3.35 7.63 -7.22
C LEU A 99 -2.21 8.66 -7.25
N ASP A 100 -2.56 9.94 -7.15
CA ASP A 100 -1.61 11.02 -6.98
C ASP A 100 -1.57 11.43 -5.49
N VAL A 101 -0.36 11.62 -4.95
CA VAL A 101 -0.15 12.21 -3.63
C VAL A 101 0.27 13.66 -3.84
N GLU A 102 -0.47 14.58 -3.24
CA GLU A 102 -0.31 16.02 -3.42
C GLU A 102 -0.02 16.75 -2.10
N ILE A 103 0.82 17.76 -2.18
CA ILE A 103 1.13 18.69 -1.09
C ILE A 103 1.06 20.10 -1.65
N GLY A 104 0.13 20.92 -1.11
CA GLY A 104 -0.13 22.25 -1.65
C GLY A 104 -0.50 22.25 -3.14
N GLY A 105 -1.21 21.22 -3.61
CA GLY A 105 -1.61 21.06 -5.01
C GLY A 105 -0.50 20.59 -5.97
N LYS A 106 0.71 20.28 -5.46
CA LYS A 106 1.79 19.71 -6.24
C LYS A 106 1.87 18.20 -6.03
N VAL A 107 1.88 17.44 -7.12
CA VAL A 107 2.10 15.98 -7.09
C VAL A 107 3.54 15.67 -6.63
N VAL A 108 3.66 14.92 -5.54
CA VAL A 108 4.93 14.45 -4.96
C VAL A 108 5.16 12.95 -5.13
N ALA A 109 4.11 12.19 -5.47
CA ALA A 109 4.17 10.80 -5.91
C ALA A 109 2.97 10.48 -6.80
N SER A 110 3.17 9.63 -7.81
CA SER A 110 2.11 9.16 -8.71
C SER A 110 2.22 7.65 -8.85
N ILE A 111 1.11 6.94 -8.60
CA ILE A 111 1.06 5.48 -8.59
C ILE A 111 -0.03 5.05 -9.56
N ALA A 112 0.31 4.12 -10.46
CA ALA A 112 -0.62 3.58 -11.44
C ALA A 112 -0.73 2.05 -11.31
N PRO A 113 -1.54 1.52 -10.38
CA PRO A 113 -1.72 0.09 -10.25
C PRO A 113 -2.45 -0.48 -11.47
N GLY A 114 -1.81 -1.42 -12.16
CA GLY A 114 -2.42 -2.25 -13.18
C GLY A 114 -3.35 -3.31 -12.61
N VAL A 115 -4.01 -4.04 -13.52
CA VAL A 115 -5.01 -5.07 -13.18
C VAL A 115 -4.40 -6.25 -12.43
N ASP A 116 -3.18 -6.63 -12.81
CA ASP A 116 -2.50 -7.84 -12.32
C ASP A 116 -1.34 -7.52 -11.36
N ASP A 117 -1.06 -6.24 -11.11
CA ASP A 117 0.07 -5.80 -10.29
C ASP A 117 -0.11 -6.06 -8.79
N GLY A 118 -1.33 -6.42 -8.37
CA GLY A 118 -1.67 -6.55 -6.96
C GLY A 118 -1.67 -5.19 -6.27
N TRP A 119 -0.76 -5.01 -5.31
CA TRP A 119 -0.59 -3.78 -4.54
C TRP A 119 0.75 -3.13 -4.88
N VAL A 120 0.71 -1.98 -5.53
CA VAL A 120 1.90 -1.22 -5.92
C VAL A 120 2.35 -0.33 -4.78
N ARG A 121 3.61 -0.51 -4.36
CA ARG A 121 4.23 0.27 -3.30
C ARG A 121 4.62 1.67 -3.77
N PHE A 122 4.52 2.66 -2.88
CA PHE A 122 5.12 3.98 -3.06
C PHE A 122 5.78 4.48 -1.79
N GLU A 123 6.71 5.43 -1.96
CA GLU A 123 7.44 6.07 -0.89
C GLU A 123 7.84 7.49 -1.29
N THR A 124 7.61 8.47 -0.42
CA THR A 124 8.02 9.86 -0.66
C THR A 124 8.22 10.61 0.65
N LYS A 125 9.12 11.60 0.65
CA LYS A 125 9.33 12.47 1.82
C LYS A 125 8.28 13.56 1.85
N ILE A 126 7.71 13.82 3.03
CA ILE A 126 6.67 14.83 3.22
C ILE A 126 7.03 15.79 4.37
N PRO A 127 6.76 17.10 4.23
CA PRO A 127 6.72 18.01 5.37
C PRO A 127 5.51 17.71 6.27
N ALA A 128 5.51 18.27 7.47
CA ALA A 128 4.32 18.29 8.31
C ALA A 128 3.24 19.17 7.65
N GLY A 129 1.99 18.71 7.65
CA GLY A 129 0.87 19.46 7.08
C GLY A 129 -0.19 18.59 6.42
N GLU A 130 -1.04 19.23 5.60
CA GLU A 130 -2.07 18.54 4.83
C GLU A 130 -1.46 17.83 3.61
N VAL A 131 -1.75 16.54 3.48
CA VAL A 131 -1.46 15.72 2.31
C VAL A 131 -2.79 15.29 1.69
N THR A 132 -2.91 15.42 0.38
CA THR A 132 -4.10 15.01 -0.37
C THR A 132 -3.78 13.81 -1.25
N PHE A 133 -4.62 12.78 -1.20
CA PHE A 133 -4.56 11.61 -2.05
C PHE A 133 -5.67 11.71 -3.08
N VAL A 134 -5.32 11.83 -4.34
CA VAL A 134 -6.26 12.03 -5.44
C VAL A 134 -6.30 10.76 -6.28
N SER A 135 -7.41 10.03 -6.20
CA SER A 135 -7.67 8.93 -7.13
C SER A 135 -8.27 9.49 -8.41
N SER A 136 -7.74 9.06 -9.55
CA SER A 136 -8.24 9.40 -10.88
C SER A 136 -8.26 8.18 -11.79
N ALA A 137 -8.91 8.32 -12.95
CA ALA A 137 -9.26 7.26 -13.92
C ALA A 137 -10.27 6.23 -13.40
N ARG A 138 -10.07 5.67 -12.21
CA ARG A 138 -11.01 4.78 -11.52
C ARG A 138 -10.71 4.73 -10.03
N PRO A 139 -11.67 4.30 -9.19
CA PRO A 139 -11.44 4.17 -7.76
C PRO A 139 -10.25 3.24 -7.46
N VAL A 140 -9.37 3.74 -6.61
CA VAL A 140 -8.20 3.02 -6.09
C VAL A 140 -8.40 2.80 -4.60
N CYS A 141 -7.95 1.65 -4.11
CA CYS A 141 -7.83 1.42 -2.68
C CYS A 141 -6.38 1.61 -2.26
N PHE A 142 -6.14 2.30 -1.15
CA PHE A 142 -4.78 2.52 -0.66
C PHE A 142 -4.68 2.44 0.86
N ALA A 143 -3.49 2.13 1.36
CA ALA A 143 -3.12 2.27 2.75
C ALA A 143 -1.74 2.91 2.83
N ALA A 144 -1.55 3.81 3.79
CA ALA A 144 -0.28 4.51 3.96
C ALA A 144 -0.02 4.84 5.42
N GLU A 145 1.26 5.03 5.74
CA GLU A 145 1.76 5.43 7.05
C GLU A 145 2.95 6.37 6.88
N VAL A 146 3.15 7.26 7.85
CA VAL A 146 4.34 8.09 7.97
C VAL A 146 5.32 7.41 8.90
N ARG A 147 6.56 7.30 8.46
CA ARG A 147 7.69 6.77 9.21
C ARG A 147 8.69 7.89 9.51
N GLU A 148 9.50 7.70 10.55
CA GLU A 148 10.69 8.55 10.81
C GLU A 148 11.64 8.58 9.60
#